data_AF-A0A1I2A5C7-F1
#
_entry.id   AF-A0A1I2A5C7-F1
#
_cell.length_a   1.000
_cell.length_b   1.000
_cell.length_c   1.000
_cell.angle_alpha   90.00
_cell.angle_beta   90.00
_cell.angle_gamma   90.00
#
_symmetry.space_group_name_H-M   'P 1'
#
loop_
_entity.id
_entity.type
_entity.pdbx_description
1 polymer ?
#
loop_
_entity_poly.entity_id
_entity_poly.type
_entity_poly.pdbx_seq_one_letter_code
_entity_poly.pdbx_strand_id
1 'polypeptide(L)'
;MILGIDEVGDFAINSEQFHFFLVVQLDQNKNGIEIKKKQFSDWLKTIPEEKINDNGEVKGTDLTDEELYEFAKHVIAADPITRILQVRVVPAENPPELIEKFKEIEIGRIQGAIEYYQKHGNQQIAKDLQKLTYWYKNRNYQHFLKMLVLHRAISEALNETIGISILLSFLPGNEEEKNLLNIKLKIDRDFINGPQPRIFWGEILRNAIREYSQAKPIPVLDTWKDTGHPFLEKYKTPDGKLNFKDILKENCHFFHSHEHFEIQMADIAGNIVHRYQNRGRCKDAYDKLVEPIRKEQIDIIHLKLNPNPTDDNEIFIE
;
A
#
# COMPACT_ATOMS: atom_id res chain seq x y z
N MET A 1 13.11 2.99 2.20
CA MET A 1 11.78 3.54 2.50
C MET A 1 11.03 2.53 3.36
N ILE A 2 10.41 2.96 4.46
CA ILE A 2 9.44 2.11 5.18
C ILE A 2 8.04 2.58 4.79
N LEU A 3 7.20 1.63 4.38
CA LEU A 3 5.82 1.86 3.98
C LEU A 3 4.91 1.22 5.03
N GLY A 4 4.24 2.03 5.84
CA GLY A 4 3.19 1.61 6.77
C GLY A 4 1.83 1.66 6.09
N ILE A 5 1.04 0.60 6.20
CA ILE A 5 -0.22 0.45 5.47
C ILE A 5 -1.34 0.04 6.41
N ASP A 6 -2.44 0.77 6.36
CA ASP A 6 -3.67 0.43 7.07
C ASP A 6 -4.93 0.80 6.25
N GLU A 7 -6.07 0.26 6.66
CA GLU A 7 -7.38 0.42 6.04
C GLU A 7 -8.32 1.26 6.90
N VAL A 8 -9.19 2.04 6.26
CA VAL A 8 -10.25 2.79 6.96
C VAL A 8 -11.58 2.59 6.26
N GLY A 9 -12.56 2.13 7.03
CA GLY A 9 -13.91 1.79 6.57
C GLY A 9 -14.23 0.30 6.70
N ASP A 10 -15.53 -0.04 6.63
CA ASP A 10 -16.02 -1.42 6.79
C ASP A 10 -16.10 -2.21 5.48
N PHE A 11 -15.96 -1.54 4.33
CA PHE A 11 -16.10 -2.07 2.98
C PHE A 11 -17.43 -2.81 2.76
N ALA A 12 -18.49 -2.45 3.48
CA ALA A 12 -19.80 -3.06 3.34
C ALA A 12 -20.37 -2.86 1.93
N ILE A 13 -20.98 -3.92 1.38
CA ILE A 13 -21.45 -4.01 -0.03
C ILE A 13 -22.24 -2.78 -0.46
N ASN A 14 -23.16 -2.32 0.39
CA ASN A 14 -24.08 -1.22 0.08
C ASN A 14 -23.57 0.15 0.56
N SER A 15 -22.30 0.25 0.95
CA SER A 15 -21.75 1.51 1.44
C SER A 15 -21.51 2.48 0.29
N GLU A 16 -22.13 3.65 0.38
CA GLU A 16 -21.94 4.79 -0.53
C GLU A 16 -20.77 5.69 -0.09
N GLN A 17 -20.16 5.39 1.07
CA GLN A 17 -19.00 6.12 1.58
C GLN A 17 -17.73 5.67 0.87
N PHE A 18 -16.72 6.55 0.85
CA PHE A 18 -15.37 6.17 0.47
C PHE A 18 -14.73 5.31 1.58
N HIS A 19 -14.11 4.22 1.17
CA HIS A 19 -13.25 3.36 2.01
C HIS A 19 -11.85 3.43 1.47
N PHE A 20 -10.86 3.28 2.34
CA PHE A 20 -9.49 3.65 2.00
C PHE A 20 -8.49 2.57 2.41
N PHE A 21 -7.42 2.47 1.62
CA PHE A 21 -6.11 2.06 2.12
C PHE A 21 -5.19 3.27 2.11
N LEU A 22 -4.53 3.50 3.23
CA LEU A 22 -3.55 4.56 3.40
C LEU A 22 -2.16 3.96 3.46
N VAL A 23 -1.23 4.60 2.77
CA VAL A 23 0.18 4.25 2.82
C VAL A 23 0.97 5.46 3.30
N VAL A 24 1.63 5.32 4.44
CA VAL A 24 2.62 6.30 4.90
C VAL A 24 4.00 5.87 4.44
N GLN A 25 4.73 6.76 3.79
CA GLN A 25 6.08 6.50 3.29
C GLN A 25 7.09 7.29 4.13
N LEU A 26 7.98 6.56 4.79
CA LEU A 26 8.98 7.10 5.72
C LEU A 26 10.39 6.98 5.15
N ASP A 27 11.05 8.13 5.05
CA ASP A 27 12.46 8.27 4.67
C ASP A 27 13.37 7.61 5.72
N GLN A 28 14.33 6.80 5.26
CA GLN A 28 15.33 6.14 6.12
C GLN A 28 16.70 6.80 6.07
N ASN A 29 16.89 7.84 5.27
CA ASN A 29 18.14 8.54 5.13
C ASN A 29 18.45 9.40 6.37
N LYS A 30 19.73 9.58 6.69
CA LYS A 30 20.25 10.48 7.76
C LYS A 30 19.45 10.45 9.08
N ASN A 31 19.02 9.27 9.55
CA ASN A 31 18.22 9.01 10.76
C ASN A 31 16.73 9.40 10.67
N GLY A 32 16.16 9.44 9.48
CA GLY A 32 14.78 9.90 9.28
C GLY A 32 13.73 9.09 10.05
N ILE A 33 13.94 7.77 10.19
CA ILE A 33 13.04 6.89 10.96
C ILE A 33 13.08 7.22 12.45
N GLU A 34 14.27 7.42 13.02
CA GLU A 34 14.45 7.71 14.43
C GLU A 34 13.86 9.08 14.79
N ILE A 35 14.07 10.08 13.93
CA ILE A 35 13.44 11.39 14.07
C ILE A 35 11.92 11.26 14.01
N LYS A 36 11.38 10.52 13.04
CA LYS A 36 9.93 10.35 12.89
C LYS A 36 9.31 9.59 14.06
N LYS A 37 9.98 8.53 14.53
CA LYS A 37 9.55 7.79 15.72
C LYS A 37 9.51 8.70 16.94
N LYS A 38 10.51 9.57 17.13
CA LYS A 38 10.51 10.56 18.20
C LYS A 38 9.35 11.55 18.06
N GLN A 39 9.11 12.10 16.87
CA GLN A 39 7.99 13.00 16.61
C GLN A 39 6.64 12.35 16.95
N PHE A 40 6.44 11.11 16.50
CA PHE A 40 5.24 10.35 16.82
C PHE A 40 5.09 10.12 18.33
N SER A 41 6.16 9.68 19.01
CA SER A 41 6.14 9.47 20.47
C SER A 41 5.93 10.77 21.25
N ASP A 42 6.46 11.90 20.79
CA ASP A 42 6.27 13.19 21.45
C ASP A 42 4.83 13.70 21.27
N TRP A 43 4.24 13.53 20.08
CA TRP A 43 2.83 13.80 19.87
C TRP A 43 1.94 12.87 20.71
N LEU A 44 2.25 11.57 20.78
CA LEU A 44 1.46 10.59 21.54
C LEU A 44 1.36 10.95 23.03
N LYS A 45 2.41 11.53 23.62
CA LYS A 45 2.39 12.02 25.02
C LYS A 45 1.41 13.18 25.27
N THR A 46 0.94 13.84 24.21
CA THR A 46 -0.07 14.90 24.31
C THR A 46 -1.50 14.35 24.34
N ILE A 47 -1.68 13.07 24.01
CA ILE A 47 -2.97 12.41 23.98
C ILE A 47 -3.39 12.00 25.40
N PRO A 48 -4.64 12.28 25.80
CA PRO A 48 -5.17 11.83 27.09
C PRO A 48 -5.08 10.30 27.27
N GLU A 49 -4.69 9.85 28.47
CA GLU A 49 -4.47 8.43 28.78
C GLU A 49 -5.73 7.57 28.52
N GLU A 50 -6.93 8.12 28.67
CA GLU A 50 -8.19 7.40 28.44
C GLU A 50 -8.44 7.03 26.97
N LYS A 51 -7.68 7.60 26.02
CA LYS A 51 -7.72 7.26 24.59
C LYS A 51 -6.65 6.27 24.16
N ILE A 52 -5.75 5.91 25.08
CA ILE A 52 -4.68 4.96 24.84
C ILE A 52 -5.13 3.61 25.38
N ASN A 53 -5.14 2.59 24.54
CA ASN A 53 -5.53 1.25 24.95
C ASN A 53 -4.43 0.58 25.82
N ASP A 54 -4.75 -0.58 26.40
CA ASP A 54 -3.84 -1.33 27.28
C ASP A 54 -2.50 -1.72 26.62
N ASN A 55 -2.43 -1.71 25.28
CA ASN A 55 -1.23 -2.00 24.50
C ASN A 55 -0.42 -0.75 24.14
N GLY A 56 -0.82 0.43 24.64
CA GLY A 56 -0.15 1.70 24.35
C GLY A 56 -0.45 2.27 22.97
N GLU A 57 -1.51 1.80 22.31
CA GLU A 57 -1.94 2.27 20.99
C GLU A 57 -3.12 3.24 21.10
N VAL A 58 -3.12 4.24 20.22
CA VAL A 58 -4.26 5.14 20.01
C VAL A 58 -4.89 4.87 18.65
N LYS A 59 -6.22 4.79 18.59
CA LYS A 59 -6.95 4.66 17.33
C LYS A 59 -7.36 6.03 16.79
N GLY A 60 -7.20 6.25 15.49
CA GLY A 60 -7.58 7.49 14.83
C GLY A 60 -9.08 7.83 14.95
N THR A 61 -9.93 6.84 15.21
CA THR A 61 -11.36 7.01 15.49
C THR A 61 -11.63 7.76 16.79
N ASP A 62 -10.73 7.64 17.77
CA ASP A 62 -10.94 8.13 19.14
C ASP A 62 -10.39 9.55 19.34
N LEU A 63 -9.63 10.04 18.36
CA LEU A 63 -9.04 11.37 18.35
C LEU A 63 -10.05 12.45 17.94
N THR A 64 -9.91 13.64 18.51
CA THR A 64 -10.63 14.85 18.14
C THR A 64 -10.01 15.48 16.89
N ASP A 65 -10.74 16.37 16.22
CA ASP A 65 -10.24 17.04 15.01
C ASP A 65 -9.01 17.92 15.29
N GLU A 66 -8.89 18.47 16.50
CA GLU A 66 -7.72 19.23 16.97
C GLU A 66 -6.50 18.33 17.18
N GLU A 67 -6.67 17.18 17.85
CA GLU A 67 -5.58 16.22 18.06
C GLU A 67 -5.07 15.65 16.72
N LEU A 68 -5.98 15.43 15.77
CA LEU A 68 -5.66 15.02 14.41
C LEU A 68 -4.92 16.12 13.62
N TYR A 69 -5.28 17.39 13.82
CA TYR A 69 -4.55 18.52 13.24
C TYR A 69 -3.12 18.61 13.78
N GLU A 70 -2.95 18.51 15.10
CA GLU A 70 -1.63 18.54 15.73
C GLU A 70 -0.78 17.31 15.31
N PHE A 71 -1.39 16.14 15.12
CA PHE A 71 -0.73 15.00 14.49
C PHE A 71 -0.20 15.33 13.09
N ALA A 72 -1.08 15.82 12.21
CA ALA A 72 -0.71 16.11 10.82
C ALA A 72 0.39 17.17 10.75
N LYS A 73 0.33 18.18 11.60
CA LYS A 73 1.31 19.27 11.69
C LYS A 73 2.66 18.83 12.28
N HIS A 74 2.66 18.12 13.40
CA HIS A 74 3.88 17.82 14.15
C HIS A 74 4.52 16.48 13.80
N VAL A 75 3.77 15.57 13.18
CA VAL A 75 4.26 14.25 12.78
C VAL A 75 4.37 14.15 11.26
N ILE A 76 3.34 14.48 10.50
CA ILE A 76 3.35 14.27 9.04
C ILE A 76 4.12 15.35 8.30
N ALA A 77 3.75 16.61 8.52
CA ALA A 77 4.34 17.77 7.82
C ALA A 77 5.71 18.20 8.39
N ALA A 78 6.09 17.72 9.57
CA ALA A 78 7.37 18.02 10.18
C ALA A 78 8.53 17.26 9.50
N ASP A 79 9.67 17.93 9.33
CA ASP A 79 10.87 17.30 8.75
C ASP A 79 11.42 16.15 9.62
N PRO A 80 11.79 15.00 9.03
CA PRO A 80 11.68 14.68 7.61
C PRO A 80 10.21 14.44 7.22
N ILE A 81 9.73 15.08 6.16
CA ILE A 81 8.35 14.97 5.70
C ILE A 81 7.92 13.51 5.52
N THR A 82 6.73 13.17 6.01
CA THR A 82 6.06 11.90 5.70
C THR A 82 5.17 12.07 4.47
N ARG A 83 5.31 11.19 3.49
CA ARG A 83 4.45 11.19 2.29
C ARG A 83 3.27 10.25 2.52
N ILE A 84 2.11 10.63 2.01
CA ILE A 84 0.87 9.88 2.15
C ILE A 84 0.34 9.55 0.76
N LEU A 85 0.12 8.27 0.50
CA LEU A 85 -0.64 7.80 -0.65
C LEU A 85 -1.99 7.26 -0.17
N GLN A 86 -3.06 7.62 -0.89
CA GLN A 86 -4.41 7.16 -0.60
C GLN A 86 -5.02 6.45 -1.81
N VAL A 87 -5.43 5.20 -1.62
CA VAL A 87 -6.30 4.48 -2.57
C VAL A 87 -7.67 4.38 -1.96
N ARG A 88 -8.69 4.77 -2.70
CA ARG A 88 -10.08 4.76 -2.25
C ARG A 88 -10.97 3.89 -3.12
N VAL A 89 -12.07 3.43 -2.54
CA VAL A 89 -13.14 2.73 -3.25
C VAL A 89 -14.50 3.11 -2.67
N VAL A 90 -15.55 3.07 -3.49
CA VAL A 90 -16.94 3.06 -3.02
C VAL A 90 -17.50 1.66 -3.28
N PRO A 91 -17.78 0.84 -2.26
CA PRO A 91 -18.31 -0.51 -2.43
C PRO A 91 -19.58 -0.57 -3.27
N ALA A 92 -20.49 0.40 -3.11
CA ALA A 92 -21.72 0.47 -3.92
C ALA A 92 -21.45 0.63 -5.43
N GLU A 93 -20.29 1.14 -5.85
CA GLU A 93 -19.88 1.23 -7.25
C GLU A 93 -19.29 -0.10 -7.79
N ASN A 94 -19.08 -1.09 -6.93
CA ASN A 94 -18.42 -2.36 -7.23
C ASN A 94 -19.34 -3.51 -6.79
N PRO A 95 -20.43 -3.80 -7.53
CA PRO A 95 -21.47 -4.71 -7.08
C PRO A 95 -20.95 -6.16 -6.92
N PRO A 96 -21.59 -7.00 -6.08
CA PRO A 96 -21.13 -8.35 -5.78
C PRO A 96 -20.87 -9.22 -7.02
N GLU A 97 -21.70 -9.10 -8.05
CA GLU A 97 -21.56 -9.86 -9.30
C GLU A 97 -20.25 -9.52 -10.02
N LEU A 98 -19.86 -8.23 -9.99
CA LEU A 98 -18.61 -7.78 -10.59
C LEU A 98 -17.40 -8.30 -9.81
N ILE A 99 -17.47 -8.21 -8.48
CA ILE A 99 -16.41 -8.70 -7.60
C ILE A 99 -16.21 -10.21 -7.73
N GLU A 100 -17.31 -10.98 -7.79
CA GLU A 100 -17.22 -12.43 -7.99
C GLU A 100 -16.65 -12.76 -9.39
N LYS A 101 -17.03 -12.02 -10.44
CA LYS A 101 -16.42 -12.18 -11.78
C LYS A 101 -14.90 -11.95 -11.77
N PHE A 102 -14.43 -10.90 -11.08
CA PHE A 102 -12.99 -10.67 -10.92
C PHE A 102 -12.30 -11.82 -10.18
N LYS A 103 -12.93 -12.32 -9.12
CA LYS A 103 -12.44 -13.47 -8.35
C LYS A 103 -12.37 -14.75 -9.19
N GLU A 104 -13.36 -15.01 -10.03
CA GLU A 104 -13.35 -16.13 -10.97
C GLU A 104 -12.20 -16.03 -11.99
N ILE A 105 -11.95 -14.83 -12.52
CA ILE A 105 -10.83 -14.59 -13.45
C ILE A 105 -9.48 -14.86 -12.76
N GLU A 106 -9.27 -14.35 -11.54
CA GLU A 106 -8.03 -14.62 -10.78
C GLU A 106 -7.84 -16.11 -10.50
N ILE A 107 -8.92 -16.80 -10.08
CA ILE A 107 -8.89 -18.24 -9.86
C ILE A 107 -8.53 -18.99 -11.15
N GLY A 108 -9.12 -18.62 -12.29
CA GLY A 108 -8.81 -19.21 -13.59
C GLY A 108 -7.34 -19.05 -13.98
N ARG A 109 -6.76 -17.87 -13.73
CA ARG A 109 -5.32 -17.62 -13.97
C ARG A 109 -4.43 -18.50 -13.09
N ILE A 110 -4.77 -18.65 -11.81
CA ILE A 110 -4.02 -19.53 -10.89
C ILE A 110 -4.14 -20.99 -11.34
N GLN A 111 -5.31 -21.43 -11.81
CA GLN A 111 -5.52 -22.77 -12.36
C GLN A 111 -4.64 -23.04 -13.59
N GLY A 112 -4.57 -22.10 -14.53
CA GLY A 112 -3.66 -22.20 -15.68
C GLY A 112 -2.19 -22.34 -15.24
N ALA A 113 -1.77 -21.58 -14.23
CA ALA A 113 -0.42 -21.69 -13.66
C ALA A 113 -0.16 -23.06 -13.00
N ILE A 114 -1.16 -23.62 -12.29
CA ILE A 114 -1.07 -24.97 -11.70
C ILE A 114 -0.80 -26.01 -12.80
N GLU A 115 -1.57 -26.00 -13.89
CA GLU A 115 -1.41 -26.94 -15.00
C GLU A 115 -0.02 -26.81 -15.64
N TYR A 116 0.45 -25.58 -15.85
CA TYR A 116 1.78 -25.30 -16.37
C TYR A 116 2.86 -25.95 -15.49
N TYR A 117 2.85 -25.70 -14.17
CA TYR A 117 3.86 -26.23 -13.27
C TYR A 117 3.79 -27.76 -13.11
N GLN A 118 2.60 -28.35 -13.18
CA GLN A 118 2.45 -29.81 -13.20
C GLN A 118 3.08 -30.44 -14.44
N LYS A 119 2.81 -29.87 -15.63
CA LYS A 119 3.38 -30.35 -16.91
C LYS A 119 4.91 -30.25 -16.95
N HIS A 120 5.50 -29.28 -16.25
CA HIS A 120 6.95 -29.06 -16.19
C HIS A 120 7.62 -29.70 -14.96
N GLY A 121 6.94 -30.65 -14.29
CA GLY A 121 7.51 -31.43 -13.19
C GLY A 121 7.66 -30.69 -11.86
N ASN A 122 7.16 -29.46 -11.74
CA ASN A 122 7.28 -28.66 -10.52
C ASN A 122 6.06 -28.83 -9.59
N GLN A 123 5.96 -30.03 -9.03
CA GLN A 123 4.80 -30.46 -8.23
C GLN A 123 4.61 -29.66 -6.93
N GLN A 124 5.70 -29.14 -6.34
CA GLN A 124 5.62 -28.38 -5.10
C GLN A 124 4.93 -27.02 -5.33
N ILE A 125 5.35 -26.28 -6.37
CA ILE A 125 4.71 -24.99 -6.71
C ILE A 125 3.23 -25.19 -7.07
N ALA A 126 2.92 -26.24 -7.83
CA ALA A 126 1.52 -26.57 -8.16
C ALA A 126 0.67 -26.80 -6.90
N LYS A 127 1.18 -27.54 -5.91
CA LYS A 127 0.48 -27.76 -4.62
C LYS A 127 0.27 -26.46 -3.85
N ASP A 128 1.24 -25.56 -3.86
CA ASP A 128 1.12 -24.28 -3.14
C ASP A 128 0.10 -23.36 -3.82
N LEU A 129 0.06 -23.33 -5.16
CA LEU A 129 -0.97 -22.60 -5.92
C LEU A 129 -2.39 -23.21 -5.76
N GLN A 130 -2.50 -24.53 -5.57
CA GLN A 130 -3.78 -25.17 -5.25
C GLN A 130 -4.32 -24.70 -3.90
N LYS A 131 -3.47 -24.62 -2.87
CA LYS A 131 -3.86 -24.06 -1.56
C LYS A 131 -4.27 -22.59 -1.69
N LEU A 132 -3.54 -21.81 -2.49
CA LEU A 132 -3.88 -20.42 -2.77
C LEU A 132 -5.28 -20.28 -3.39
N THR A 133 -5.59 -21.13 -4.37
CA THR A 133 -6.92 -21.15 -5.03
C THR A 133 -8.03 -21.43 -4.02
N TYR A 134 -7.83 -22.42 -3.14
CA TYR A 134 -8.79 -22.73 -2.09
C TYR A 134 -8.97 -21.55 -1.11
N TRP A 135 -7.87 -20.89 -0.74
CA TRP A 135 -7.92 -19.72 0.13
C TRP A 135 -8.72 -18.56 -0.50
N TYR A 136 -8.47 -18.25 -1.78
CA TYR A 136 -9.21 -17.26 -2.54
C TYR A 136 -10.71 -17.53 -2.60
N LYS A 137 -11.11 -18.77 -2.93
CA LYS A 137 -12.53 -19.17 -3.03
C LYS A 137 -13.31 -18.87 -1.76
N ASN A 138 -12.67 -18.99 -0.60
CA ASN A 138 -13.27 -18.78 0.71
C ASN A 138 -13.22 -17.32 1.21
N ARG A 139 -12.86 -16.35 0.37
CA ARG A 139 -12.96 -14.92 0.70
C ARG A 139 -14.36 -14.40 0.35
N ASN A 140 -14.98 -13.72 1.31
CA ASN A 140 -16.22 -13.01 1.08
C ASN A 140 -15.96 -11.70 0.31
N TYR A 141 -17.04 -11.04 -0.13
CA TYR A 141 -16.99 -9.78 -0.87
C TYR A 141 -16.06 -8.75 -0.22
N GLN A 142 -16.27 -8.44 1.07
CA GLN A 142 -15.55 -7.35 1.75
C GLN A 142 -14.05 -7.64 1.79
N HIS A 143 -13.68 -8.87 2.15
CA HIS A 143 -12.28 -9.26 2.20
C HIS A 143 -11.66 -9.18 0.81
N PHE A 144 -12.32 -9.75 -0.21
CA PHE A 144 -11.77 -9.75 -1.56
C PHE A 144 -11.64 -8.32 -2.12
N LEU A 145 -12.62 -7.45 -1.88
CA LEU A 145 -12.53 -6.04 -2.28
C LEU A 145 -11.35 -5.34 -1.60
N LYS A 146 -11.17 -5.54 -0.28
CA LYS A 146 -10.00 -5.01 0.44
C LYS A 146 -8.69 -5.53 -0.17
N MET A 147 -8.62 -6.81 -0.56
CA MET A 147 -7.43 -7.35 -1.24
C MET A 147 -7.12 -6.59 -2.53
N LEU A 148 -8.11 -6.33 -3.38
CA LEU A 148 -7.93 -5.58 -4.63
C LEU A 148 -7.42 -4.15 -4.38
N VAL A 149 -7.98 -3.47 -3.38
CA VAL A 149 -7.57 -2.10 -3.04
C VAL A 149 -6.15 -2.08 -2.46
N LEU A 150 -5.81 -3.03 -1.59
CA LEU A 150 -4.46 -3.18 -1.06
C LEU A 150 -3.43 -3.47 -2.18
N HIS A 151 -3.77 -4.33 -3.15
CA HIS A 151 -2.90 -4.58 -4.31
C HIS A 151 -2.58 -3.29 -5.06
N ARG A 152 -3.61 -2.46 -5.29
CA ARG A 152 -3.44 -1.18 -5.95
C ARG A 152 -2.59 -0.23 -5.10
N ALA A 153 -2.85 -0.15 -3.79
CA ALA A 153 -2.09 0.69 -2.87
C ALA A 153 -0.60 0.35 -2.84
N ILE A 154 -0.26 -0.94 -2.74
CA ILE A 154 1.14 -1.38 -2.75
C ILE A 154 1.80 -1.08 -4.09
N SER A 155 1.12 -1.36 -5.21
CA SER A 155 1.69 -1.17 -6.54
C SER A 155 1.97 0.30 -6.85
N GLU A 156 1.04 1.18 -6.46
CA GLU A 156 1.18 2.63 -6.62
C GLU A 156 2.24 3.20 -5.67
N ALA A 157 2.24 2.79 -4.40
CA ALA A 157 3.23 3.26 -3.45
C ALA A 157 4.66 2.84 -3.82
N LEU A 158 4.85 1.65 -4.41
CA LEU A 158 6.16 1.24 -4.95
C LEU A 158 6.58 2.11 -6.14
N ASN A 159 5.66 2.36 -7.08
CA ASN A 159 5.94 3.19 -8.26
C ASN A 159 6.30 4.63 -7.83
N GLU A 160 5.51 5.21 -6.92
CA GLU A 160 5.71 6.55 -6.37
C GLU A 160 7.02 6.63 -5.57
N THR A 161 7.30 5.67 -4.70
CA THR A 161 8.56 5.61 -3.93
C THR A 161 9.76 5.68 -4.87
N ILE A 162 9.77 4.88 -5.95
CA ILE A 162 10.86 4.85 -6.93
C ILE A 162 10.95 6.18 -7.68
N GLY A 163 9.82 6.69 -8.17
CA GLY A 163 9.77 7.96 -8.90
C GLY A 163 10.26 9.15 -8.06
N ILE A 164 9.83 9.25 -6.81
CA ILE A 164 10.25 10.32 -5.92
C ILE A 164 11.72 10.20 -5.54
N SER A 165 12.20 9.00 -5.22
CA SER A 165 13.63 8.80 -4.95
C SER A 165 14.50 9.20 -6.14
N ILE A 166 14.05 8.89 -7.36
CA ILE A 166 14.69 9.37 -8.60
C ILE A 166 14.69 10.90 -8.65
N LEU A 167 13.53 11.55 -8.50
CA LEU A 167 13.41 13.01 -8.59
C LEU A 167 14.28 13.72 -7.55
N LEU A 168 14.30 13.22 -6.32
CA LEU A 168 15.05 13.81 -5.22
C LEU A 168 16.55 13.58 -5.34
N SER A 169 17.00 12.50 -5.98
CA SER A 169 18.43 12.26 -6.25
C SER A 169 19.09 13.34 -7.11
N PHE A 170 18.30 14.12 -7.86
CA PHE A 170 18.80 15.28 -8.62
C PHE A 170 19.06 16.52 -7.77
N LEU A 171 18.59 16.55 -6.52
CA LEU A 171 18.81 17.68 -5.61
C LEU A 171 20.16 17.53 -4.88
N PRO A 172 21.03 18.57 -4.89
CA PRO A 172 22.34 18.48 -4.24
C PRO A 172 22.26 18.07 -2.76
N GLY A 173 23.01 17.05 -2.38
CA GLY A 173 23.09 16.55 -0.99
C GLY A 173 21.91 15.69 -0.55
N ASN A 174 20.97 15.40 -1.44
CA ASN A 174 19.93 14.40 -1.24
C ASN A 174 20.44 13.03 -1.70
N GLU A 175 20.18 12.00 -0.91
CA GLU A 175 20.58 10.61 -1.20
C GLU A 175 19.39 9.66 -1.03
N GLU A 176 18.18 10.15 -1.32
CA GLU A 176 16.91 9.42 -1.23
C GLU A 176 16.90 8.15 -2.08
N GLU A 177 17.70 8.06 -3.14
CA GLU A 177 17.88 6.82 -3.90
C GLU A 177 18.43 5.66 -3.05
N LYS A 178 19.13 5.95 -1.94
CA LYS A 178 19.57 4.92 -0.98
C LYS A 178 18.39 4.25 -0.28
N ASN A 179 17.24 4.91 -0.16
CA ASN A 179 16.02 4.31 0.40
C ASN A 179 15.51 3.14 -0.42
N LEU A 180 15.79 3.13 -1.73
CA LEU A 180 15.32 2.07 -2.62
C LEU A 180 15.97 0.73 -2.32
N LEU A 181 17.15 0.72 -1.70
CA LEU A 181 17.84 -0.52 -1.34
C LEU A 181 17.21 -1.23 -0.14
N ASN A 182 16.39 -0.54 0.65
CA ASN A 182 15.87 -1.06 1.92
C ASN A 182 14.35 -0.88 2.04
N ILE A 183 13.63 -1.01 0.92
CA ILE A 183 12.16 -0.92 0.91
C ILE A 183 11.54 -2.00 1.80
N LYS A 184 10.69 -1.59 2.74
CA LYS A 184 9.92 -2.47 3.64
C LYS A 184 8.43 -2.11 3.59
N LEU A 185 7.59 -3.10 3.36
CA LEU A 185 6.13 -3.01 3.41
C LEU A 185 5.65 -3.61 4.74
N LYS A 186 4.97 -2.79 5.55
CA LYS A 186 4.44 -3.18 6.85
C LYS A 186 2.95 -2.90 6.85
N ILE A 187 2.18 -3.98 6.86
CA ILE A 187 0.72 -3.93 6.70
C ILE A 187 0.08 -4.32 8.02
N ASP A 188 -1.00 -3.64 8.40
CA ASP A 188 -1.75 -4.05 9.59
C ASP A 188 -2.24 -5.49 9.48
N ARG A 189 -2.15 -6.22 10.59
CA ARG A 189 -2.46 -7.65 10.64
C ARG A 189 -3.96 -7.92 10.68
N ASP A 190 -4.77 -6.98 11.18
CA ASP A 190 -6.21 -7.22 11.32
C ASP A 190 -6.88 -7.42 9.96
N PHE A 191 -6.22 -6.96 8.89
CA PHE A 191 -6.55 -7.26 7.51
C PHE A 191 -6.57 -8.76 7.16
N ILE A 192 -5.67 -9.60 7.72
CA ILE A 192 -5.73 -11.07 7.51
C ILE A 192 -5.55 -11.86 8.80
N ASN A 193 -6.65 -12.45 9.24
CA ASN A 193 -6.65 -13.48 10.26
C ASN A 193 -6.12 -14.83 9.73
N GLY A 194 -5.00 -15.31 10.29
CA GLY A 194 -4.48 -16.68 10.12
C GLY A 194 -2.95 -16.77 9.93
N PRO A 195 -2.33 -17.96 10.06
CA PRO A 195 -0.88 -18.16 9.91
C PRO A 195 -0.40 -18.41 8.46
N GLN A 196 -1.29 -18.87 7.57
CA GLN A 196 -1.01 -19.12 6.15
C GLN A 196 -0.91 -17.89 5.20
N PRO A 197 -1.35 -16.66 5.53
CA PRO A 197 -1.35 -15.51 4.62
C PRO A 197 0.02 -15.13 4.07
N ARG A 198 1.10 -15.19 4.87
CA ARG A 198 2.41 -14.60 4.50
C ARG A 198 2.97 -15.13 3.17
N ILE A 199 2.88 -16.45 2.94
CA ILE A 199 3.40 -17.07 1.70
C ILE A 199 2.52 -16.72 0.49
N PHE A 200 1.21 -16.67 0.69
CA PHE A 200 0.25 -16.40 -0.38
C PHE A 200 0.26 -14.94 -0.80
N TRP A 201 0.37 -14.01 0.15
CA TRP A 201 0.44 -12.59 -0.14
C TRP A 201 1.67 -12.20 -0.94
N GLY A 202 2.84 -12.75 -0.62
CA GLY A 202 4.05 -12.48 -1.40
C GLY A 202 3.91 -12.86 -2.88
N GLU A 203 3.28 -14.00 -3.19
CA GLU A 203 3.07 -14.44 -4.58
C GLU A 203 1.93 -13.68 -5.28
N ILE A 204 0.83 -13.41 -4.58
CA ILE A 204 -0.27 -12.60 -5.12
C ILE A 204 0.22 -11.20 -5.47
N LEU A 205 0.86 -10.52 -4.52
CA LEU A 205 1.37 -9.16 -4.72
C LEU A 205 2.42 -9.13 -5.83
N ARG A 206 3.26 -10.17 -5.97
CA ARG A 206 4.25 -10.22 -7.04
C ARG A 206 3.59 -10.26 -8.41
N ASN A 207 2.55 -11.07 -8.57
CA ASN A 207 1.82 -11.12 -9.83
C ASN A 207 1.09 -9.79 -10.10
N ALA A 208 0.45 -9.22 -9.08
CA ALA A 208 -0.23 -7.93 -9.18
C ALA A 208 0.73 -6.80 -9.60
N ILE A 209 1.90 -6.69 -8.99
CA ILE A 209 2.91 -5.68 -9.35
C ILE A 209 3.45 -5.91 -10.76
N ARG A 210 3.64 -7.17 -11.17
CA ARG A 210 4.07 -7.49 -12.54
C ARG A 210 3.03 -7.01 -13.56
N GLU A 211 1.75 -7.36 -13.37
CA GLU A 211 0.66 -6.90 -14.25
C GLU A 211 0.54 -5.37 -14.24
N TYR A 212 0.60 -4.78 -13.05
CA TYR A 212 0.58 -3.34 -12.89
C TYR A 212 1.71 -2.64 -13.66
N SER A 213 2.94 -3.13 -13.53
CA SER A 213 4.12 -2.56 -14.17
C SER A 213 4.15 -2.78 -15.69
N GLN A 214 3.39 -3.73 -16.24
CA GLN A 214 3.20 -3.84 -17.68
C GLN A 214 2.31 -2.69 -18.20
N ALA A 215 1.24 -2.35 -17.48
CA ALA A 215 0.35 -1.26 -17.86
C ALA A 215 0.93 0.13 -17.54
N LYS A 216 1.60 0.27 -16.40
CA LYS A 216 2.28 1.49 -15.94
C LYS A 216 3.74 1.18 -15.59
N PRO A 217 4.66 1.28 -16.56
CA PRO A 217 6.07 1.00 -16.35
C PRO A 217 6.65 1.75 -15.15
N ILE A 218 7.38 1.03 -14.31
CA ILE A 218 8.08 1.63 -13.17
C ILE A 218 9.26 2.45 -13.70
N PRO A 219 9.38 3.73 -13.31
CA PRO A 219 10.40 4.60 -13.85
C PRO A 219 11.81 4.12 -13.48
N VAL A 220 12.71 4.21 -14.44
CA VAL A 220 14.15 3.95 -14.28
C VAL A 220 14.91 5.00 -15.06
N LEU A 221 15.92 5.62 -14.45
CA LEU A 221 16.81 6.53 -15.16
C LEU A 221 17.76 5.75 -16.07
N ASP A 222 17.92 6.22 -17.32
CA ASP A 222 18.87 5.61 -18.25
C ASP A 222 20.31 5.74 -17.75
N THR A 223 20.65 6.88 -17.13
CA THR A 223 21.98 7.11 -16.54
C THR A 223 22.33 6.10 -15.45
N TRP A 224 21.34 5.56 -14.72
CA TRP A 224 21.58 4.51 -13.73
C TRP A 224 22.04 3.20 -14.36
N LYS A 225 21.64 2.93 -15.61
CA LYS A 225 22.11 1.75 -16.37
C LYS A 225 23.58 1.91 -16.71
N ASP A 226 23.99 3.12 -17.12
CA ASP A 226 25.37 3.41 -17.53
C ASP A 226 26.34 3.39 -16.35
N THR A 227 25.90 3.85 -15.17
CA THR A 227 26.74 3.94 -13.98
C THR A 227 26.73 2.68 -13.11
N GLY A 228 25.91 1.68 -13.42
CA GLY A 228 25.74 0.49 -12.57
C GLY A 228 25.11 0.83 -11.22
N HIS A 229 24.03 1.61 -11.21
CA HIS A 229 23.43 2.07 -9.95
C HIS A 229 22.97 0.89 -9.06
N PRO A 230 23.24 0.91 -7.73
CA PRO A 230 22.94 -0.21 -6.83
C PRO A 230 21.48 -0.69 -6.83
N PHE A 231 20.53 0.21 -7.11
CA PHE A 231 19.13 -0.16 -7.28
C PHE A 231 18.93 -1.16 -8.43
N LEU A 232 19.57 -0.91 -9.58
CA LEU A 232 19.47 -1.79 -10.74
C LEU A 232 20.26 -3.08 -10.52
N GLU A 233 21.42 -3.03 -9.87
CA GLU A 233 22.14 -4.25 -9.50
C GLU A 233 21.30 -5.18 -8.62
N LYS A 234 20.52 -4.60 -7.70
CA LYS A 234 19.68 -5.35 -6.77
C LYS A 234 18.41 -5.90 -7.41
N TYR A 235 17.72 -5.11 -8.24
CA TYR A 235 16.36 -5.43 -8.68
C TYR A 235 16.23 -5.74 -10.17
N LYS A 236 17.26 -5.56 -10.99
CA LYS A 236 17.18 -5.85 -12.42
C LYS A 236 17.51 -7.32 -12.68
N THR A 237 16.69 -8.00 -13.47
CA THR A 237 16.94 -9.35 -13.96
C THR A 237 17.90 -9.36 -15.15
N PRO A 238 18.49 -10.52 -15.50
CA PRO A 238 19.35 -10.64 -16.68
C PRO A 238 18.68 -10.24 -18.00
N ASP A 239 17.36 -10.41 -18.13
CA ASP A 239 16.56 -9.97 -19.30
C ASP A 239 16.17 -8.47 -19.23
N GLY A 240 16.69 -7.74 -18.25
CA GLY A 240 16.58 -6.28 -18.15
C GLY A 240 15.31 -5.76 -17.47
N LYS A 241 14.45 -6.64 -16.96
CA LYS A 241 13.21 -6.27 -16.27
C LYS A 241 13.46 -6.03 -14.78
N LEU A 242 12.57 -5.27 -14.14
CA LEU A 242 12.60 -5.13 -12.68
C LEU A 242 11.90 -6.31 -12.01
N ASN A 243 12.48 -6.78 -10.91
CA ASN A 243 11.97 -7.89 -10.12
C ASN A 243 12.04 -7.55 -8.63
N PHE A 244 10.86 -7.32 -8.04
CA PHE A 244 10.71 -6.97 -6.63
C PHE A 244 10.44 -8.17 -5.74
N LYS A 245 10.78 -9.39 -6.19
CA LYS A 245 10.59 -10.62 -5.42
C LYS A 245 11.11 -10.49 -3.99
N ASP A 246 12.29 -9.90 -3.81
CA ASP A 246 12.91 -9.77 -2.48
C ASP A 246 12.12 -8.82 -1.58
N ILE A 247 11.56 -7.73 -2.13
CA ILE A 247 10.71 -6.81 -1.37
C ILE A 247 9.47 -7.56 -0.86
N LEU A 248 8.86 -8.37 -1.73
CA LEU A 248 7.56 -9.00 -1.44
C LEU A 248 7.67 -10.28 -0.61
N LYS A 249 8.80 -10.99 -0.70
CA LYS A 249 9.04 -12.21 0.09
C LYS A 249 9.68 -11.93 1.43
N GLU A 250 10.68 -11.05 1.44
CA GLU A 250 11.54 -10.86 2.62
C GLU A 250 11.21 -9.57 3.38
N ASN A 251 10.63 -8.58 2.72
CA ASN A 251 10.38 -7.26 3.32
C ASN A 251 8.91 -6.84 3.34
N CYS A 252 7.97 -7.75 3.05
CA CYS A 252 6.53 -7.50 3.13
C CYS A 252 5.90 -8.38 4.19
N HIS A 253 5.42 -7.78 5.27
CA HIS A 253 4.92 -8.52 6.42
C HIS A 253 3.68 -7.86 7.03
N PHE A 254 2.87 -8.70 7.66
CA PHE A 254 1.73 -8.31 8.47
C PHE A 254 2.16 -8.23 9.94
N PHE A 255 1.84 -7.12 10.58
CA PHE A 255 2.25 -6.81 11.94
C PHE A 255 1.09 -6.30 12.79
N HIS A 256 1.21 -6.44 14.11
CA HIS A 256 0.29 -5.77 15.00
C HIS A 256 0.60 -4.26 15.05
N SER A 257 -0.42 -3.45 14.80
CA SER A 257 -0.36 -1.99 14.80
C SER A 257 0.28 -1.40 16.07
N HIS A 258 -0.02 -1.91 17.26
CA HIS A 258 0.57 -1.41 18.52
C HIS A 258 2.12 -1.55 18.60
N GLU A 259 2.73 -2.48 17.86
CA GLU A 259 4.19 -2.67 17.83
C GLU A 259 4.89 -1.80 16.77
N HIS A 260 4.11 -1.16 15.88
CA HIS A 260 4.58 -0.55 14.65
C HIS A 260 3.99 0.85 14.42
N PHE A 261 4.74 1.89 14.82
CA PHE A 261 4.28 3.28 14.77
C PHE A 261 3.89 3.74 13.35
N GLU A 262 4.57 3.24 12.31
CA GLU A 262 4.23 3.51 10.91
C GLU A 262 2.83 2.99 10.51
N ILE A 263 2.34 1.92 11.12
CA ILE A 263 0.99 1.41 10.87
C ILE A 263 -0.04 2.30 11.58
N GLN A 264 0.22 2.66 12.84
CA GLN A 264 -0.64 3.61 13.58
C GLN A 264 -0.70 4.98 12.88
N MET A 265 0.41 5.44 12.31
CA MET A 265 0.41 6.66 11.48
C MET A 265 -0.53 6.54 10.27
N ALA A 266 -0.59 5.36 9.64
CA ALA A 266 -1.52 5.10 8.53
C ALA A 266 -2.98 5.09 8.98
N ASP A 267 -3.31 4.48 10.12
CA ASP A 267 -4.65 4.53 10.74
C ASP A 267 -5.10 5.96 11.02
N ILE A 268 -4.26 6.74 11.70
CA ILE A 268 -4.57 8.12 12.10
C ILE A 268 -4.73 8.99 10.86
N ALA A 269 -3.82 8.90 9.88
CA ALA A 269 -3.94 9.62 8.62
C ALA A 269 -5.20 9.19 7.85
N GLY A 270 -5.54 7.91 7.84
CA GLY A 270 -6.75 7.40 7.19
C GLY A 270 -8.02 7.93 7.83
N ASN A 271 -8.04 8.09 9.15
CA ASN A 271 -9.17 8.69 9.85
C ASN A 271 -9.33 10.19 9.52
N ILE A 272 -8.24 10.93 9.29
CA ILE A 272 -8.29 12.31 8.79
C ILE A 272 -8.93 12.33 7.39
N VAL A 273 -8.42 11.52 6.47
CA VAL A 273 -8.93 11.44 5.09
C VAL A 273 -10.41 11.02 5.08
N HIS A 274 -10.78 10.01 5.85
CA HIS A 274 -12.15 9.52 5.96
C HIS A 274 -13.11 10.60 6.48
N ARG A 275 -12.75 11.31 7.56
CA ARG A 275 -13.57 12.41 8.11
C ARG A 275 -13.72 13.56 7.12
N TYR A 276 -12.66 13.88 6.38
CA TYR A 276 -12.71 14.91 5.34
C TYR A 276 -13.59 14.50 4.17
N GLN A 277 -13.29 13.37 3.52
CA GLN A 277 -13.96 12.98 2.28
C GLN A 277 -15.41 12.50 2.48
N ASN A 278 -15.74 11.85 3.60
CA ASN A 278 -17.10 11.34 3.84
C ASN A 278 -17.97 12.27 4.70
N ARG A 279 -17.38 13.11 5.54
CA ARG A 279 -18.13 13.91 6.55
C ARG A 279 -17.91 15.41 6.44
N GLY A 280 -17.01 15.88 5.55
CA GLY A 280 -16.69 17.30 5.42
C GLY A 280 -16.02 17.91 6.66
N ARG A 281 -15.35 17.09 7.49
CA ARG A 281 -14.66 17.52 8.74
C ARG A 281 -13.13 17.43 8.60
N CYS A 282 -12.38 17.86 9.62
CA CYS A 282 -10.91 17.76 9.64
C CYS A 282 -10.19 18.42 8.44
N LYS A 283 -10.76 19.46 7.84
CA LYS A 283 -10.17 20.10 6.66
C LYS A 283 -8.74 20.58 6.92
N ASP A 284 -8.49 21.24 8.04
CA ASP A 284 -7.16 21.79 8.34
C ASP A 284 -6.12 20.68 8.56
N ALA A 285 -6.53 19.57 9.20
CA ALA A 285 -5.67 18.40 9.34
C ALA A 285 -5.39 17.74 7.98
N TYR A 286 -6.40 17.63 7.11
CA TYR A 286 -6.24 17.11 5.75
C TYR A 286 -5.30 18.00 4.92
N ASP A 287 -5.47 19.32 4.98
CA ASP A 287 -4.59 20.27 4.32
C ASP A 287 -3.13 20.09 4.75
N LYS A 288 -2.87 19.73 6.01
CA LYS A 288 -1.52 19.41 6.52
C LYS A 288 -0.98 18.06 6.06
N LEU A 289 -1.82 17.05 5.86
CA LEU A 289 -1.38 15.79 5.25
C LEU A 289 -0.86 15.99 3.83
N VAL A 290 -1.43 16.95 3.11
CA VAL A 290 -1.20 17.13 1.68
C VAL A 290 -0.25 18.29 1.40
N GLU A 291 -0.08 19.26 2.30
CA GLU A 291 0.83 20.40 2.17
C GLU A 291 2.26 20.04 1.70
N PRO A 292 2.90 18.96 2.17
CA PRO A 292 4.26 18.62 1.75
C PRO A 292 4.37 18.21 0.27
N ILE A 293 3.25 17.90 -0.36
CA ILE A 293 3.09 17.58 -1.78
C ILE A 293 2.32 18.76 -2.38
N ARG A 294 2.94 19.68 -3.14
CA ARG A 294 2.26 20.88 -3.68
C ARG A 294 0.81 20.60 -4.10
N LYS A 295 -0.11 21.53 -3.75
CA LYS A 295 -1.59 21.54 -3.89
C LYS A 295 -2.23 20.97 -5.19
N GLU A 296 -1.46 20.59 -6.20
CA GLU A 296 -1.96 20.17 -7.52
C GLU A 296 -1.91 18.65 -7.76
N GLN A 297 -1.26 17.85 -6.91
CA GLN A 297 -1.16 16.40 -7.11
C GLN A 297 -1.19 15.61 -5.79
N ILE A 298 -2.38 15.43 -5.21
CA ILE A 298 -2.63 14.21 -4.46
C ILE A 298 -3.15 13.22 -5.49
N ASP A 299 -2.40 12.15 -5.75
CA ASP A 299 -2.90 11.05 -6.55
C ASP A 299 -3.93 10.29 -5.71
N ILE A 300 -5.16 10.80 -5.68
CA ILE A 300 -6.31 10.10 -5.15
C ILE A 300 -6.67 9.03 -6.15
N ILE A 301 -6.25 7.80 -5.89
CA ILE A 301 -6.53 6.68 -6.77
C ILE A 301 -7.91 6.13 -6.41
N HIS A 302 -8.91 6.42 -7.24
CA HIS A 302 -10.26 5.85 -7.11
C HIS A 302 -10.34 4.51 -7.84
N LEU A 303 -10.44 3.42 -7.08
CA LEU A 303 -10.64 2.10 -7.65
C LEU A 303 -12.12 1.93 -8.01
N LYS A 304 -12.41 1.95 -9.31
CA LYS A 304 -13.70 1.55 -9.87
C LYS A 304 -13.48 0.38 -10.80
N LEU A 305 -13.96 -0.80 -10.41
CA LEU A 305 -13.96 -1.96 -11.29
C LEU A 305 -15.00 -1.69 -12.40
N ASN A 306 -14.57 -1.84 -13.65
CA ASN A 306 -15.24 -1.27 -14.81
C ASN A 306 -16.71 -1.75 -14.93
N PRO A 307 -17.73 -0.86 -14.92
CA PRO A 307 -19.14 -1.27 -15.03
C PRO A 307 -19.61 -1.49 -16.48
N ASN A 308 -18.87 -1.07 -17.51
CA ASN A 308 -19.16 -1.35 -18.92
C ASN A 308 -17.87 -1.31 -19.78
N PRO A 309 -17.63 -2.27 -20.70
CA PRO A 309 -16.43 -2.30 -21.54
C PRO A 309 -16.49 -1.38 -22.79
N THR A 310 -17.33 -0.34 -22.80
CA THR A 310 -17.55 0.49 -24.01
C THR A 310 -16.66 1.72 -24.12
N ASP A 311 -15.75 1.95 -23.18
CA ASP A 311 -14.67 2.92 -23.37
C ASP A 311 -13.37 2.14 -23.65
N ASP A 312 -12.81 2.38 -24.85
CA ASP A 312 -11.73 1.68 -25.53
C ASP A 312 -10.44 1.50 -24.72
N ASN A 313 -10.49 0.61 -23.72
CA ASN A 313 -9.33 -0.09 -23.19
C ASN A 313 -9.63 -1.57 -23.24
N GLU A 314 -9.58 -2.12 -24.45
CA GLU A 314 -9.34 -3.54 -24.65
C GLU A 314 -8.09 -3.91 -23.84
N ILE A 315 -8.30 -4.56 -22.70
CA ILE A 315 -7.23 -5.29 -22.02
C ILE A 315 -6.93 -6.48 -22.94
N PHE A 316 -6.06 -6.26 -23.93
CA PHE A 316 -5.41 -7.33 -24.66
C PHE A 316 -4.50 -8.06 -23.68
N ILE A 317 -4.80 -9.34 -23.46
CA ILE A 317 -3.91 -10.29 -22.82
C ILE A 317 -3.62 -11.35 -23.87
N GLU A 318 -2.41 -11.29 -24.45
CA GLU A 318 -1.76 -12.45 -25.08
C GLU A 318 -1.13 -13.36 -24.02
#